data_AF-A0A836TFM3-F1
#
_entry.id   AF-A0A836TFM3-F1
#
_cell.length_a   1.000
_cell.length_b   1.000
_cell.length_c   1.000
_cell.angle_alpha   90.00
_cell.angle_beta   90.00
_cell.angle_gamma   90.00
#
_symmetry.space_group_name_H-M   'P 1'
#
loop_
_entity.id
_entity.type
_entity.pdbx_description
1 polymer ?
#
loop_
_entity_poly.entity_id
_entity_poly.type
_entity_poly.pdbx_seq_one_letter_code
_entity_poly.pdbx_strand_id
1 'polypeptide(L)'
;MFTYRTLFWWGHYLGFSLILKGDKLKTYFQLLSAVRNEPALQNVYLSLTPTPWEWRLEEKYFTPVGNIPEQEWSDKINLLDHMKIMRVYSIVDESFKELDWTQAGISFWRDMTPISLG
;
A
#
# COMPACT_ATOMS: atom_id res chain seq x y z
N MET A 1 0.43 5.99 -14.76
CA MET A 1 0.25 4.53 -14.63
C MET A 1 -0.63 4.25 -13.44
N PHE A 2 -1.61 3.36 -13.61
CA PHE A 2 -2.49 2.91 -12.55
C PHE A 2 -2.48 1.38 -12.57
N THR A 3 -1.94 0.76 -11.53
CA THR A 3 -1.77 -0.70 -11.49
C THR A 3 -2.28 -1.23 -10.17
N TYR A 4 -3.35 -2.02 -10.22
CA TYR A 4 -3.75 -2.89 -9.12
C TYR A 4 -3.16 -4.28 -9.36
N ARG A 5 -2.52 -4.87 -8.35
CA ARG A 5 -1.86 -6.17 -8.47
C ARG A 5 -2.07 -7.02 -7.23
N THR A 6 -2.43 -8.27 -7.47
CA THR A 6 -2.40 -9.35 -6.48
C THR A 6 -1.25 -10.30 -6.81
N LEU A 7 -0.51 -10.76 -5.80
CA LEU A 7 0.54 -11.76 -5.98
C LEU A 7 0.83 -12.57 -4.73
N PHE A 8 1.39 -13.75 -4.93
CA PHE A 8 2.06 -14.52 -3.88
C PHE A 8 3.56 -14.24 -3.92
N TRP A 9 4.10 -13.77 -2.80
CA TRP A 9 5.52 -13.48 -2.70
C TRP A 9 6.27 -14.67 -2.10
N TRP A 10 6.81 -15.55 -2.96
CA TRP A 10 7.68 -16.69 -2.62
C TRP A 10 7.23 -17.55 -1.41
N GLY A 11 5.92 -17.67 -1.17
CA GLY A 11 5.39 -18.42 -0.03
C GLY A 11 5.37 -17.68 1.31
N HIS A 12 5.72 -16.39 1.34
CA HIS A 12 5.64 -15.56 2.54
C HIS A 12 4.23 -15.01 2.78
N TYR A 13 3.62 -14.39 1.76
CA TYR A 13 2.30 -13.76 1.88
C TYR A 13 1.58 -13.64 0.53
N LEU A 14 0.25 -13.52 0.63
CA LEU A 14 -0.59 -12.91 -0.41
C LEU A 14 -0.56 -11.39 -0.24
N GLY A 15 -0.13 -10.67 -1.28
CA GLY A 15 -0.10 -9.21 -1.30
C GLY A 15 -1.11 -8.64 -2.29
N PHE A 16 -1.87 -7.63 -1.86
CA PHE A 16 -2.65 -6.74 -2.72
C PHE A 16 -1.98 -5.38 -2.73
N SER A 17 -1.75 -4.83 -3.91
CA SER A 17 -1.00 -3.59 -4.07
C SER A 17 -1.62 -2.66 -5.11
N LEU A 18 -1.47 -1.37 -4.86
CA LEU A 18 -1.81 -0.32 -5.80
C LEU A 18 -0.54 0.51 -6.08
N ILE A 19 -0.20 0.64 -7.36
CA ILE A 19 0.96 1.39 -7.84
C ILE A 19 0.48 2.51 -8.74
N LEU A 20 0.72 3.74 -8.32
CA LEU A 20 0.29 4.97 -8.99
C LEU A 20 1.52 5.77 -9.45
N LYS A 21 1.49 6.25 -10.70
CA LYS A 21 2.51 7.14 -11.29
C LYS A 21 1.88 8.19 -12.18
N GLY A 22 2.58 9.31 -12.36
CA GLY A 22 2.24 10.38 -13.30
C GLY A 22 1.85 11.67 -12.59
N ASP A 23 1.22 12.58 -13.32
CA ASP A 23 1.05 13.99 -12.90
C ASP A 23 0.24 14.17 -11.61
N LYS A 24 -0.65 13.23 -11.31
CA LYS A 24 -1.46 13.22 -10.08
C LYS A 24 -0.75 12.67 -8.84
N LEU A 25 0.53 12.30 -8.94
CA LEU A 25 1.24 11.63 -7.84
C LEU A 25 1.21 12.43 -6.54
N LYS A 26 1.43 13.76 -6.62
CA LYS A 26 1.35 14.65 -5.45
C LYS A 26 -0.03 14.61 -4.80
N THR A 27 -1.09 14.62 -5.61
CA THR A 27 -2.48 14.51 -5.15
C THR A 27 -2.72 13.18 -4.44
N TYR A 28 -2.23 12.07 -4.98
CA TYR A 28 -2.41 10.76 -4.35
C TYR A 28 -1.75 10.66 -2.97
N PHE A 29 -0.55 11.20 -2.81
CA PHE A 29 0.10 11.27 -1.50
C PHE A 29 -0.63 12.21 -0.52
N GLN A 30 -1.17 13.33 -1.00
CA GLN A 30 -1.99 14.23 -0.17
C GLN A 30 -3.25 13.53 0.34
N LEU A 31 -3.96 12.81 -0.55
CA LEU A 31 -5.15 12.03 -0.19
C LEU A 31 -4.80 10.93 0.80
N LEU A 32 -3.74 10.15 0.54
CA LEU A 32 -3.26 9.11 1.46
C LEU A 32 -2.92 9.68 2.84
N SER A 33 -2.23 10.82 2.89
CA SER A 33 -1.92 11.51 4.15
C SER A 33 -3.20 11.94 4.88
N ALA A 34 -4.20 12.45 4.18
CA ALA A 34 -5.46 12.90 4.79
C ALA A 34 -6.24 11.75 5.46
N VAL A 35 -6.22 10.55 4.86
CA VAL A 35 -6.94 9.37 5.38
C VAL A 35 -6.07 8.43 6.21
N ARG A 36 -4.79 8.76 6.46
CA ARG A 36 -3.77 7.85 7.05
C ARG A 36 -4.16 7.17 8.37
N ASN A 37 -5.05 7.80 9.14
CA ASN A 37 -5.50 7.33 10.46
C ASN A 37 -6.82 6.54 10.40
N GLU A 38 -7.41 6.37 9.22
CA GLU A 38 -8.64 5.59 9.07
C GLU A 38 -8.38 4.12 9.43
N PRO A 39 -9.33 3.43 10.11
CA PRO A 39 -9.18 2.03 10.48
C PRO A 39 -8.83 1.11 9.30
N ALA A 40 -9.35 1.41 8.11
CA ALA A 40 -9.07 0.67 6.89
C ALA A 40 -7.57 0.66 6.50
N LEU A 41 -6.79 1.64 6.97
CA LEU A 41 -5.37 1.78 6.63
C LEU A 41 -4.40 1.23 7.68
N GLN A 42 -4.89 0.69 8.80
CA GLN A 42 -4.04 0.18 9.88
C GLN A 42 -3.05 -0.90 9.43
N ASN A 43 -3.42 -1.73 8.44
CA ASN A 43 -2.59 -2.79 7.88
C ASN A 43 -2.15 -2.49 6.44
N VAL A 44 -2.00 -1.21 6.11
CA VAL A 44 -1.55 -0.76 4.79
C VAL A 44 -0.16 -0.16 4.92
N TYR A 45 0.71 -0.55 4.01
CA TYR A 45 2.12 -0.19 4.00
C TYR A 45 2.44 0.63 2.76
N LEU A 46 3.19 1.72 2.94
CA LEU A 46 3.74 2.54 1.87
C LEU A 46 5.18 2.08 1.57
N SER A 47 5.49 1.89 0.30
CA SER A 47 6.85 1.62 -0.16
C SER A 47 7.75 2.84 -0.06
N LEU A 48 8.98 2.63 0.40
CA LEU A 48 10.05 3.64 0.49
C LEU A 48 11.10 3.49 -0.61
N THR A 49 10.92 2.51 -1.51
CA THR A 49 11.96 2.14 -2.47
C THR A 49 11.87 2.97 -3.75
N PRO A 50 13.01 3.28 -4.40
CA PRO A 50 13.02 4.09 -5.63
C PRO A 50 12.37 3.39 -6.82
N THR A 51 12.11 2.08 -6.75
CA THR A 51 11.42 1.33 -7.81
C THR A 51 10.20 0.60 -7.25
N PRO A 52 9.12 0.40 -8.04
CA PRO A 52 7.90 -0.25 -7.55
C PRO A 52 8.02 -1.77 -7.40
N TRP A 53 9.19 -2.35 -7.68
CA TRP A 53 9.39 -3.78 -7.83
C TRP A 53 9.92 -4.48 -6.58
N GLU A 54 10.26 -3.74 -5.52
CA GLU A 54 10.54 -4.35 -4.22
C GLU A 54 9.25 -4.84 -3.59
N TRP A 55 9.21 -6.09 -3.18
CA TRP A 55 8.03 -6.72 -2.59
C TRP A 55 8.23 -7.11 -1.14
N ARG A 56 9.48 -7.26 -0.66
CA ARG A 56 9.80 -7.69 0.70
C ARG A 56 9.29 -6.69 1.72
N LEU A 57 8.42 -7.15 2.61
CA LEU A 57 7.90 -6.34 3.69
C LEU A 57 8.90 -6.27 4.85
N GLU A 58 9.88 -5.39 4.73
CA GLU A 58 10.88 -5.07 5.75
C GLU A 58 10.88 -3.56 6.02
N GLU A 59 11.23 -3.13 7.24
CA GLU A 59 11.14 -1.71 7.66
C GLU A 59 11.93 -0.74 6.77
N LYS A 60 13.05 -1.19 6.20
CA LYS A 60 13.84 -0.40 5.24
C LYS A 60 13.17 -0.21 3.88
N TYR A 61 12.18 -1.03 3.53
CA TYR A 61 11.50 -1.03 2.23
C TYR A 61 10.07 -0.52 2.31
N PHE A 62 9.41 -0.72 3.46
CA PHE A 62 8.02 -0.37 3.67
C PHE A 62 7.81 0.20 5.07
N THR A 63 6.89 1.14 5.17
CA THR A 63 6.45 1.71 6.45
C THR A 63 4.92 1.63 6.55
N PRO A 64 4.33 1.28 7.72
CA PRO A 64 2.89 1.38 7.91
C PRO A 64 2.42 2.82 7.69
N VAL A 65 1.34 2.99 6.92
CA VAL A 65 0.82 4.32 6.56
C VAL A 65 0.50 5.16 7.80
N GLY A 66 -0.12 4.55 8.82
CA GLY A 66 -0.46 5.23 10.08
C GLY A 66 0.75 5.63 10.94
N ASN A 67 1.94 5.09 10.67
CA ASN A 67 3.15 5.39 11.44
C ASN A 67 3.96 6.56 10.85
N ILE A 68 3.58 7.07 9.66
CA ILE A 68 4.31 8.16 9.01
C ILE A 68 3.92 9.50 9.66
N PRO A 69 4.87 10.22 10.30
CA PRO A 69 4.62 11.54 10.86
C PRO A 69 4.16 12.53 9.79
N GLU A 70 3.29 13.47 10.15
CA GLU A 70 2.74 14.45 9.20
C GLU A 70 3.83 15.23 8.45
N GLN A 71 4.90 15.58 9.15
CA GLN A 71 6.04 16.32 8.61
C GLN A 71 6.88 15.52 7.60
N GLU A 72 6.83 14.19 7.63
CA GLU A 72 7.63 13.35 6.72
C GLU A 72 6.93 13.09 5.37
N TRP A 73 5.65 13.40 5.23
CA TRP A 73 4.91 13.13 3.99
C TRP A 73 5.41 13.96 2.81
N SER A 74 5.76 15.22 3.03
CA SER A 74 6.32 16.10 1.98
C SER A 74 7.63 15.56 1.43
N ASP A 75 8.45 14.97 2.28
CA ASP A 75 9.76 14.44 1.89
C ASP A 75 9.58 13.18 1.04
N LYS A 76 8.65 12.29 1.42
CA LYS A 76 8.34 11.08 0.64
C LYS A 76 7.79 11.40 -0.75
N ILE A 77 6.97 12.45 -0.90
CA ILE A 77 6.45 12.92 -2.19
C ILE A 77 7.59 13.29 -3.16
N ASN A 78 8.64 13.92 -2.65
CA ASN A 78 9.71 14.44 -3.49
C ASN A 78 10.77 13.38 -3.85
N LEU A 79 10.86 12.30 -3.07
CA LEU A 79 11.86 11.24 -3.26
C LEU A 79 11.40 10.13 -4.21
N LEU A 80 10.09 9.99 -4.44
CA LEU A 80 9.53 8.86 -5.18
C LEU A 80 8.86 9.32 -6.49
N ASP A 81 9.15 8.61 -7.58
CA ASP A 81 8.48 8.79 -8.87
C ASP A 81 7.13 8.04 -8.97
N HIS A 82 6.72 7.40 -7.88
CA HIS A 82 5.54 6.56 -7.77
C HIS A 82 5.06 6.47 -6.32
N MET A 83 3.81 6.07 -6.15
CA MET A 83 3.27 5.65 -4.87
C MET A 83 2.90 4.18 -4.98
N LYS A 84 3.51 3.34 -4.14
CA LYS A 84 3.12 1.94 -4.00
C LYS A 84 2.62 1.72 -2.58
N ILE A 85 1.36 1.32 -2.47
CA ILE A 85 0.74 0.90 -1.21
C ILE A 85 0.35 -0.57 -1.29
N MET A 86 0.48 -1.28 -0.18
CA MET A 86 0.27 -2.72 -0.12
C MET A 86 -0.41 -3.13 1.18
N ARG A 87 -1.32 -4.10 1.10
CA ARG A 87 -1.83 -4.88 2.22
C ARG A 87 -1.41 -6.34 2.01
N VAL A 88 -0.95 -7.00 3.06
CA VAL A 88 -0.49 -8.39 2.97
C VAL A 88 -1.22 -9.28 3.97
N TYR A 89 -1.30 -10.56 3.61
CA TYR A 89 -1.79 -11.63 4.47
C TYR A 89 -0.72 -12.73 4.49
N SER A 90 -0.11 -12.93 5.65
CA SER A 90 0.95 -13.92 5.85
C SER A 90 0.41 -15.32 5.67
N ILE A 91 1.12 -16.16 4.89
CA ILE A 91 0.69 -17.54 4.62
C ILE A 91 0.87 -18.44 5.85
N VAL A 92 1.75 -18.07 6.77
CA VAL A 92 2.00 -18.85 7.99
C VAL A 92 0.95 -18.60 9.08
N ASP A 93 0.12 -17.56 8.94
CA ASP A 93 -0.92 -17.24 9.90
C ASP A 93 -2.06 -18.26 9.77
N GLU A 94 -2.58 -18.78 10.89
CA GLU A 94 -3.64 -19.80 10.87
C GLU A 94 -4.91 -19.31 10.15
N SER A 95 -5.20 -18.02 10.28
CA SER A 95 -6.33 -17.35 9.61
C SER A 95 -6.21 -17.33 8.09
N PHE A 96 -5.02 -17.54 7.52
CA PHE A 96 -4.81 -17.52 6.08
C PHE A 96 -5.61 -18.61 5.36
N LYS A 97 -5.77 -19.77 5.99
CA LYS A 97 -6.50 -20.92 5.43
C LYS A 97 -7.97 -20.62 5.19
N GLU A 98 -8.55 -19.76 6.04
CA GLU A 98 -9.96 -19.36 6.00
C GLU A 98 -10.16 -18.00 5.31
N LEU A 99 -9.09 -17.39 4.78
CA LEU A 99 -9.16 -16.08 4.15
C LEU A 99 -9.92 -16.17 2.82
N ASP A 100 -11.01 -15.40 2.69
CA ASP A 100 -11.61 -15.15 1.39
C ASP A 100 -10.77 -14.12 0.61
N TRP A 101 -9.94 -14.62 -0.30
CA TRP A 101 -9.01 -13.79 -1.07
C TRP A 101 -9.73 -12.82 -2.00
N THR A 102 -10.93 -13.17 -2.46
CA THR A 102 -11.74 -12.32 -3.34
C THR A 102 -12.25 -11.13 -2.56
N GLN A 103 -12.84 -11.37 -1.38
CA GLN A 103 -13.31 -10.30 -0.52
C GLN A 103 -12.17 -9.44 0.03
N ALA A 104 -11.02 -10.04 0.34
CA ALA A 104 -9.82 -9.30 0.74
C ALA A 104 -9.38 -8.32 -0.35
N GLY A 105 -9.35 -8.77 -1.62
CA GLY A 105 -9.03 -7.93 -2.77
C GLY A 105 -10.04 -6.81 -3.01
N ILE A 106 -11.35 -7.13 -2.98
CA ILE A 106 -12.43 -6.14 -3.11
C ILE A 106 -12.36 -5.09 -2.01
N SER A 107 -12.11 -5.52 -0.78
CA SER A 107 -11.97 -4.63 0.38
C SER A 107 -10.79 -3.69 0.19
N PHE A 108 -9.61 -4.23 -0.16
CA PHE A 108 -8.45 -3.39 -0.46
C PHE A 108 -8.73 -2.39 -1.60
N TRP A 109 -9.39 -2.81 -2.68
CA TRP A 109 -9.78 -1.89 -3.76
C TRP A 109 -10.67 -0.74 -3.28
N ARG A 110 -11.70 -1.06 -2.49
CA ARG A 110 -12.63 -0.05 -1.93
C ARG A 110 -11.89 0.91 -1.01
N ASP A 111 -11.04 0.38 -0.14
CA ASP A 111 -10.27 1.18 0.82
C ASP A 111 -9.30 2.13 0.10
N MET A 112 -8.72 1.72 -1.04
CA MET A 112 -7.79 2.56 -1.82
C MET A 112 -8.49 3.48 -2.83
N THR A 113 -9.80 3.35 -3.02
CA THR A 113 -10.55 4.16 -4.00
C THR A 113 -10.49 5.66 -3.69
N PRO A 114 -10.72 6.11 -2.44
CA PRO A 114 -10.61 7.54 -2.09
C PRO A 114 -9.24 8.14 -2.37
N ILE A 115 -8.18 7.33 -2.32
CA ILE A 115 -6.80 7.76 -2.55
C ILE A 115 -6.47 7.86 -4.03
N SER A 116 -7.10 7.04 -4.86
CA SER A 116 -6.68 6.79 -6.24
C SER A 116 -7.61 7.39 -7.31
N LEU A 117 -8.88 7.61 -6.95
CA LEU A 117 -9.91 8.21 -7.80
C LEU A 117 -10.47 9.53 -7.24
N GLY A 118 -10.02 9.96 -6.06
CA GLY A 118 -10.36 11.25 -5.46
C GLY A 118 -9.66 12.45 -6.08
#